data_AF-A0A9D0A9S9-F1
#
_entry.id   AF-A0A9D0A9S9-F1
#
_cell.length_a   1.000
_cell.length_b   1.000
_cell.length_c   1.000
_cell.angle_alpha   90.00
_cell.angle_beta   90.00
_cell.angle_gamma   90.00
#
_symmetry.space_group_name_H-M   'P 1'
#
loop_
_entity.id
_entity.type
_entity.pdbx_description
1 polymer ?
#
loop_
_entity_poly.entity_id
_entity_poly.type
_entity_poly.pdbx_seq_one_letter_code
_entity_poly.pdbx_strand_id
1 'polypeptide(L)'
;PMIACPSSPDNVVKVSEVAGRPVAQVLVGSCTNSSLRDLTAVATILKGRETSREVSFEVNPGSRQALENLTAEGNLLPLLQAGARVHQSGCLGCIGMGQAPPTAMISLRTFSRNFPGRSGNQGDKVYLCSPEVAVASAIKGCITDPRDLGDYPEFTLPEKYLPGDERIEQPWPVDAEVEIIRGPNIAPFPDFESMPETWTGKVMLKVGDNITTDHIMPAGAKILPLRSNIPAISEYVFASISEFFACDMKELTSAGGFGAVVGGDNYGQGSSREHAALAPRYLGVQVKLVKSFARIHKANLINFGILPLTFVDADDYERVEQGADLVIPGIRQALLDGLERVTVEVNGTPVAAVLDLSPRHREILAAGGLLNWARGA
;
A
#
# COMPACT_ATOMS: atom_id res chain seq x y z
N PRO A 1 5.64 -25.71 -9.67
CA PRO A 1 5.69 -24.38 -8.98
C PRO A 1 4.64 -23.44 -9.61
N MET A 2 4.11 -22.50 -8.84
CA MET A 2 3.13 -21.50 -9.31
C MET A 2 3.79 -20.12 -9.44
N ILE A 3 3.20 -19.25 -10.26
CA ILE A 3 3.65 -17.87 -10.48
C ILE A 3 2.42 -16.97 -10.68
N ALA A 4 2.40 -15.80 -10.03
CA ALA A 4 1.38 -14.80 -10.27
C ALA A 4 1.81 -13.90 -11.45
N CYS A 5 1.00 -13.86 -12.50
CA CYS A 5 1.18 -13.00 -13.65
C CYS A 5 0.83 -11.53 -13.33
N PRO A 6 1.35 -10.57 -14.10
CA PRO A 6 0.89 -9.19 -14.04
C PRO A 6 -0.63 -9.12 -14.33
N SER A 7 -1.39 -8.19 -13.76
CA SER A 7 -1.03 -7.18 -12.74
C SER A 7 -1.89 -7.34 -11.49
N SER A 8 -2.10 -8.59 -11.08
CA SER A 8 -2.83 -8.96 -9.86
C SER A 8 -2.14 -10.14 -9.19
N PRO A 9 -1.98 -10.13 -7.85
CA PRO A 9 -1.46 -11.28 -7.11
C PRO A 9 -2.31 -12.55 -7.29
N ASP A 10 -3.60 -12.38 -7.64
CA ASP A 10 -4.54 -13.49 -7.82
C ASP A 10 -4.50 -14.11 -9.23
N ASN A 11 -3.77 -13.50 -10.17
CA ASN A 11 -3.62 -14.01 -11.53
C ASN A 11 -2.58 -15.14 -11.60
N VAL A 12 -2.89 -16.29 -10.98
CA VAL A 12 -1.91 -17.36 -10.72
C VAL A 12 -1.99 -18.47 -11.77
N VAL A 13 -0.83 -18.84 -12.33
CA VAL A 13 -0.67 -19.95 -13.30
C VAL A 13 0.50 -20.86 -12.91
N LYS A 14 0.64 -22.03 -13.55
CA LYS A 14 1.84 -22.87 -13.37
C LYS A 14 3.02 -22.22 -14.08
N VAL A 15 4.22 -22.35 -13.51
CA VAL A 15 5.46 -21.86 -14.13
C VAL A 15 5.66 -22.43 -15.55
N SER A 16 5.27 -23.69 -15.77
CA SER A 16 5.35 -24.35 -17.08
C SER A 16 4.56 -23.64 -18.19
N GLU A 17 3.52 -22.87 -17.85
CA GLU A 17 2.67 -22.17 -18.84
C GLU A 17 3.33 -20.87 -19.35
N VAL A 18 4.29 -20.35 -18.59
CA VAL A 18 4.97 -19.08 -18.89
C VAL A 18 6.48 -19.25 -19.03
N ALA A 19 6.98 -20.49 -18.98
CA ALA A 19 8.39 -20.83 -19.10
C ALA A 19 8.98 -20.38 -20.45
N GLY A 20 10.28 -20.06 -20.46
CA GLY A 20 11.00 -19.60 -21.66
C GLY A 20 10.81 -18.13 -22.01
N ARG A 21 9.87 -17.41 -21.37
CA ARG A 21 9.72 -15.96 -21.55
C ARG A 21 10.96 -15.21 -21.03
N PRO A 22 11.59 -14.32 -21.82
CA PRO A 22 12.79 -13.59 -21.38
C PRO A 22 12.52 -12.72 -20.16
N VAL A 23 13.48 -12.67 -19.24
CA VAL A 23 13.42 -11.88 -18.00
C VAL A 23 14.51 -10.82 -18.05
N ALA A 24 14.19 -9.58 -17.71
CA ALA A 24 15.16 -8.48 -17.67
C ALA A 24 15.63 -8.15 -16.25
N GLN A 25 14.82 -8.47 -15.23
CA GLN A 25 15.14 -8.21 -13.83
C GLN A 25 14.63 -9.33 -12.93
N VAL A 26 15.43 -9.71 -11.94
CA VAL A 26 15.04 -10.64 -10.88
C VAL A 26 15.38 -10.01 -9.54
N LEU A 27 14.38 -9.86 -8.67
CA LEU A 27 14.54 -9.36 -7.30
C LEU A 27 14.15 -10.46 -6.30
N VAL A 28 15.11 -10.88 -5.49
CA VAL A 28 14.89 -11.82 -4.37
C VAL A 28 14.83 -11.04 -3.05
N GLY A 29 14.00 -11.48 -2.12
CA GLY A 29 13.96 -10.96 -0.75
C GLY A 29 12.70 -10.15 -0.43
N SER A 30 12.87 -8.96 0.15
CA SER A 30 11.82 -8.21 0.87
C SER A 30 11.24 -9.00 2.04
N CYS A 31 10.26 -8.46 2.76
CA CYS A 31 9.73 -9.11 3.97
C CYS A 31 9.12 -10.49 3.71
N THR A 32 8.70 -10.81 2.48
CA THR A 32 8.00 -12.06 2.15
C THR A 32 8.94 -13.26 2.03
N ASN A 33 10.09 -13.11 1.37
CA ASN A 33 10.99 -14.22 1.06
C ASN A 33 12.48 -13.87 1.25
N SER A 34 12.81 -13.34 2.42
CA SER A 34 14.19 -12.98 2.81
C SER A 34 14.60 -13.54 4.17
N SER A 35 13.97 -14.63 4.61
CA SER A 35 14.45 -15.35 5.78
C SER A 35 15.88 -15.85 5.54
N LEU A 36 16.64 -16.17 6.61
CA LEU A 36 17.97 -16.76 6.43
C LEU A 36 17.88 -18.03 5.57
N ARG A 37 16.85 -18.85 5.78
CA ARG A 37 16.57 -20.03 4.96
C ARG A 37 16.49 -19.70 3.47
N ASP A 38 15.68 -18.71 3.11
CA ASP A 38 15.46 -18.35 1.70
C ASP A 38 16.75 -17.83 1.06
N LEU A 39 17.48 -16.97 1.78
CA LEU A 39 18.73 -16.40 1.27
C LEU A 39 19.85 -17.45 1.19
N THR A 40 19.94 -18.36 2.15
CA THR A 40 20.88 -19.48 2.13
C THR A 40 20.55 -20.46 0.99
N ALA A 41 19.27 -20.74 0.72
CA ALA A 41 18.88 -21.55 -0.44
C ALA A 41 19.34 -20.92 -1.76
N VAL A 42 19.09 -19.61 -1.94
CA VAL A 42 19.50 -18.87 -3.13
C VAL A 42 21.03 -18.84 -3.27
N ALA A 43 21.75 -18.57 -2.19
CA ALA A 43 23.22 -18.60 -2.17
C ALA A 43 23.76 -19.99 -2.54
N THR A 44 23.16 -21.06 -2.00
CA THR A 44 23.57 -22.43 -2.28
C THR A 44 23.34 -22.80 -3.75
N ILE A 45 22.19 -22.41 -4.34
CA ILE A 45 21.90 -22.65 -5.76
C ILE A 45 22.88 -21.91 -6.68
N LEU A 46 23.31 -20.71 -6.29
CA LEU A 46 24.23 -19.86 -7.05
C LEU A 46 25.71 -20.23 -6.87
N LYS A 47 26.05 -21.09 -5.91
CA LYS A 47 27.44 -21.45 -5.63
C LYS A 47 28.10 -22.06 -6.88
N GLY A 48 29.14 -21.38 -7.38
CA GLY A 48 29.86 -21.79 -8.58
C GLY A 48 29.12 -21.55 -9.90
N ARG A 49 28.05 -20.74 -9.89
CA ARG A 49 27.27 -20.36 -11.07
C ARG A 49 27.25 -18.84 -11.21
N GLU A 50 27.03 -18.35 -12.43
CA GLU A 50 26.79 -16.93 -12.71
C GLU A 50 25.36 -16.73 -13.19
N THR A 51 24.78 -15.55 -12.91
CA THR A 51 23.51 -15.15 -13.52
C THR A 51 23.71 -14.71 -14.97
N SER A 52 22.65 -14.81 -15.77
CA SER A 52 22.66 -14.32 -17.15
C SER A 52 23.01 -12.83 -17.21
N ARG A 53 23.87 -12.45 -18.16
CA ARG A 53 24.29 -11.04 -18.39
C ARG A 53 23.15 -10.14 -18.86
N GLU A 54 22.07 -10.73 -19.38
CA GLU A 54 20.85 -10.04 -19.78
C GLU A 54 19.92 -9.75 -18.59
N VAL A 55 20.22 -10.31 -17.41
CA VAL A 55 19.39 -10.18 -16.21
C VAL A 55 20.02 -9.28 -15.18
N SER A 56 19.27 -8.26 -14.80
CA SER A 56 19.52 -7.45 -13.62
C SER A 56 19.12 -8.23 -12.34
N PHE A 57 20.08 -8.87 -11.66
CA PHE A 57 19.81 -9.68 -10.45
C PHE A 57 20.15 -8.95 -9.15
N GLU A 58 19.18 -8.86 -8.23
CA GLU A 58 19.33 -8.14 -6.97
C GLU A 58 18.70 -8.89 -5.79
N VAL A 59 19.27 -8.68 -4.60
CA VAL A 59 18.84 -9.33 -3.35
C VAL A 59 18.57 -8.25 -2.31
N ASN A 60 17.38 -8.28 -1.72
CA ASN A 60 16.90 -7.35 -0.70
C ASN A 60 16.72 -8.08 0.64
N PRO A 61 17.72 -8.09 1.54
CA PRO A 61 17.61 -8.74 2.84
C PRO A 61 16.47 -8.15 3.69
N GLY A 62 15.78 -8.97 4.47
CA GLY A 62 14.67 -8.53 5.32
C GLY A 62 15.11 -7.83 6.59
N SER A 63 16.29 -8.18 7.10
CA SER A 63 16.86 -7.64 8.32
C SER A 63 18.38 -7.63 8.28
N ARG A 64 18.99 -6.84 9.17
CA ARG A 64 20.44 -6.89 9.41
C ARG A 64 20.85 -8.27 9.95
N GLN A 65 20.02 -8.87 10.79
CA GLN A 65 20.22 -10.22 11.32
C GLN A 65 20.34 -11.27 10.21
N ALA A 66 19.45 -11.26 9.21
CA ALA A 66 19.55 -12.18 8.08
C ALA A 66 20.86 -11.99 7.30
N LEU A 67 21.27 -10.74 7.04
CA LEU A 67 22.50 -10.42 6.32
C LEU A 67 23.76 -10.80 7.11
N GLU A 68 23.77 -10.59 8.43
CA GLU A 68 24.89 -10.95 9.30
C GLU A 68 25.09 -12.46 9.37
N ASN A 69 24.02 -13.25 9.56
CA ASN A 69 24.13 -14.70 9.53
C ASN A 69 24.56 -15.22 8.15
N LEU A 70 23.99 -14.68 7.07
CA LEU A 70 24.39 -15.05 5.71
C LEU A 70 25.88 -14.79 5.46
N THR A 71 26.42 -13.72 6.06
CA THR A 71 27.85 -13.40 6.00
C THR A 71 28.67 -14.36 6.85
N ALA A 72 28.25 -14.62 8.10
CA ALA A 72 28.94 -15.51 9.03
C ALA A 72 29.01 -16.95 8.54
N GLU A 73 27.97 -17.42 7.83
CA GLU A 73 27.93 -18.76 7.21
C GLU A 73 28.70 -18.84 5.88
N GLY A 74 29.28 -17.73 5.40
CA GLY A 74 29.98 -17.69 4.12
C GLY A 74 29.07 -17.73 2.89
N ASN A 75 27.76 -17.54 3.07
CA ASN A 75 26.75 -17.59 2.01
C ASN A 75 26.59 -16.25 1.26
N LEU A 76 27.13 -15.15 1.78
CA LEU A 76 27.12 -13.86 1.08
C LEU A 76 28.03 -13.86 -0.17
N LEU A 77 29.22 -14.46 -0.08
CA LEU A 77 30.20 -14.45 -1.17
C LEU A 77 29.68 -15.14 -2.45
N PRO A 78 29.02 -16.32 -2.39
CA PRO A 78 28.37 -16.93 -3.54
C PRO A 78 27.39 -16.00 -4.27
N LEU A 79 26.61 -15.18 -3.55
CA LEU A 79 25.71 -14.22 -4.18
C LEU A 79 26.47 -13.17 -4.99
N LEU A 80 27.52 -12.60 -4.39
CA LEU A 80 28.34 -11.58 -5.03
C LEU A 80 29.07 -12.13 -6.26
N GLN A 81 29.67 -13.32 -6.14
CA GLN A 81 30.37 -14.01 -7.22
C GLN A 81 29.44 -14.35 -8.39
N ALA A 82 28.18 -14.67 -8.11
CA ALA A 82 27.19 -14.93 -9.15
C ALA A 82 26.70 -13.67 -9.88
N GLY A 83 27.09 -12.47 -9.43
CA GLY A 83 26.70 -11.20 -10.04
C GLY A 83 25.52 -10.49 -9.34
N ALA A 84 25.12 -10.94 -8.15
CA ALA A 84 24.02 -10.31 -7.43
C ALA A 84 24.41 -8.94 -6.86
N ARG A 85 23.50 -7.96 -6.99
CA ARG A 85 23.55 -6.73 -6.19
C ARG A 85 22.81 -6.94 -4.88
N VAL A 86 23.55 -7.10 -3.79
CA VAL A 86 22.98 -7.23 -2.44
C VAL A 86 22.80 -5.85 -1.83
N HIS A 87 21.58 -5.53 -1.38
CA HIS A 87 21.22 -4.22 -0.85
C HIS A 87 21.20 -4.16 0.68
N GLN A 88 21.09 -2.94 1.22
CA GLN A 88 20.74 -2.74 2.62
C GLN A 88 19.37 -3.37 2.94
N SER A 89 19.19 -3.78 4.19
CA SER A 89 17.93 -4.36 4.63
C SER A 89 16.79 -3.35 4.54
N GLY A 90 15.73 -3.69 3.80
CA GLY A 90 14.59 -2.79 3.62
C GLY A 90 13.65 -3.18 2.48
N CYS A 91 12.57 -2.40 2.32
CA CYS A 91 11.54 -2.66 1.32
C CYS A 91 12.02 -2.45 -0.12
N LEU A 92 12.74 -1.34 -0.37
CA LEU A 92 13.34 -0.99 -1.65
C LEU A 92 12.37 -1.14 -2.84
N GLY A 93 12.71 -1.94 -3.85
CA GLY A 93 11.92 -2.20 -5.04
C GLY A 93 10.52 -2.75 -4.79
N CYS A 94 10.26 -3.36 -3.62
CA CYS A 94 8.93 -3.86 -3.24
C CYS A 94 7.87 -2.74 -3.15
N ILE A 95 8.32 -1.52 -2.84
CA ILE A 95 7.49 -0.30 -2.80
C ILE A 95 7.88 0.71 -3.90
N GLY A 96 8.61 0.26 -4.92
CA GLY A 96 8.99 1.07 -6.08
C GLY A 96 10.14 2.05 -5.84
N MET A 97 11.05 1.77 -4.89
CA MET A 97 12.22 2.61 -4.63
C MET A 97 13.49 2.01 -5.26
N GLY A 98 14.11 2.75 -6.18
CA GLY A 98 15.47 2.49 -6.70
C GLY A 98 15.64 1.31 -7.66
N GLN A 99 14.70 0.36 -7.68
CA GLN A 99 14.79 -0.89 -8.45
C GLN A 99 13.63 -1.01 -9.47
N ALA A 100 13.42 0.03 -10.27
CA ALA A 100 12.40 0.05 -11.32
C ALA A 100 12.79 -0.88 -12.48
N PRO A 101 11.87 -1.69 -13.03
CA PRO A 101 12.17 -2.57 -14.15
C PRO A 101 12.17 -1.80 -15.47
N PRO A 102 12.87 -2.30 -16.52
CA PRO A 102 12.75 -1.76 -17.86
C PRO A 102 11.29 -1.81 -18.36
N THR A 103 10.87 -0.77 -19.07
CA THR A 103 9.48 -0.63 -19.55
C THR A 103 9.06 -1.80 -20.43
N ALA A 104 7.87 -2.35 -20.17
CA ALA A 104 7.28 -3.48 -20.89
C ALA A 104 8.08 -4.80 -20.85
N MET A 105 9.14 -4.88 -20.03
CA MET A 105 9.96 -6.09 -19.83
C MET A 105 9.57 -6.82 -18.55
N ILE A 106 9.80 -8.13 -18.51
CA ILE A 106 9.44 -8.98 -17.38
C ILE A 106 10.42 -8.77 -16.22
N SER A 107 9.85 -8.52 -15.04
CA SER A 107 10.54 -8.50 -13.75
C SER A 107 9.97 -9.59 -12.85
N LEU A 108 10.81 -10.55 -12.43
CA LEU A 108 10.42 -11.55 -11.44
C LEU A 108 10.75 -11.04 -10.05
N ARG A 109 9.80 -11.15 -9.13
CA ARG A 109 9.98 -10.69 -7.75
C ARG A 109 9.48 -11.71 -6.76
N THR A 110 10.23 -11.95 -5.69
CA THR A 110 9.78 -12.82 -4.58
C THR A 110 9.02 -12.01 -3.53
N PHE A 111 8.16 -11.11 -4.01
CA PHE A 111 7.40 -10.18 -3.18
C PHE A 111 5.92 -10.61 -3.16
N SER A 112 5.09 -9.86 -2.44
CA SER A 112 3.67 -10.20 -2.26
C SER A 112 2.71 -9.46 -3.21
N ARG A 113 3.16 -8.43 -3.94
CA ARG A 113 2.27 -7.53 -4.71
C ARG A 113 2.88 -7.07 -6.03
N ASN A 114 2.07 -7.11 -7.10
CA ASN A 114 2.44 -6.72 -8.47
C ASN A 114 1.35 -5.86 -9.16
N PHE A 115 0.65 -5.00 -8.39
CA PHE A 115 -0.30 -4.04 -8.96
C PHE A 115 0.38 -3.10 -9.98
N PRO A 116 -0.34 -2.61 -11.01
CA PRO A 116 0.23 -1.73 -12.03
C PRO A 116 0.94 -0.51 -11.42
N GLY A 117 2.13 -0.19 -11.91
CA GLY A 117 2.89 0.99 -11.49
C GLY A 117 3.58 0.87 -10.12
N ARG A 118 3.29 -0.17 -9.35
CA ARG A 118 3.81 -0.35 -7.98
C ARG A 118 5.34 -0.44 -7.94
N SER A 119 5.95 -0.96 -9.00
CA SER A 119 7.41 -1.08 -9.09
C SER A 119 8.14 0.23 -9.35
N GLY A 120 7.41 1.34 -9.51
CA GLY A 120 7.97 2.66 -9.83
C GLY A 120 8.06 2.94 -11.33
N ASN A 121 7.48 2.09 -12.18
CA ASN A 121 7.42 2.29 -13.64
C ASN A 121 6.01 1.98 -14.17
N GLN A 122 5.49 2.81 -15.07
CA GLN A 122 4.20 2.57 -15.75
C GLN A 122 4.35 1.48 -16.81
N GLY A 123 3.36 0.59 -16.93
CA GLY A 123 3.44 -0.56 -17.84
C GLY A 123 4.42 -1.64 -17.40
N ASP A 124 4.65 -1.76 -16.09
CA ASP A 124 5.50 -2.79 -15.51
C ASP A 124 4.89 -4.20 -15.67
N LYS A 125 5.73 -5.18 -16.04
CA LYS A 125 5.34 -6.60 -16.13
C LYS A 125 5.96 -7.38 -15.00
N VAL A 126 5.46 -7.12 -13.79
CA VAL A 126 5.95 -7.79 -12.57
C VAL A 126 5.22 -9.11 -12.33
N TYR A 127 5.97 -10.20 -12.26
CA TYR A 127 5.48 -11.51 -11.83
C TYR A 127 5.94 -11.81 -10.41
N LEU A 128 5.11 -12.51 -9.64
CA LEU A 128 5.44 -12.94 -8.28
C LEU A 128 5.71 -14.44 -8.23
N CYS A 129 6.85 -14.84 -7.67
CA CYS A 129 7.26 -16.26 -7.60
C CYS A 129 8.09 -16.57 -6.36
N SER A 130 8.42 -17.85 -6.14
CA SER A 130 9.30 -18.25 -5.05
C SER A 130 10.78 -17.92 -5.35
N PRO A 131 11.66 -17.84 -4.33
CA PRO A 131 13.10 -17.67 -4.52
C PRO A 131 13.74 -18.67 -5.48
N GLU A 132 13.29 -19.92 -5.46
CA GLU A 132 13.80 -20.97 -6.34
C GLU A 132 13.50 -20.69 -7.81
N VAL A 133 12.26 -20.30 -8.14
CA VAL A 133 11.88 -19.90 -9.51
C VAL A 133 12.67 -18.67 -9.95
N ALA A 134 12.80 -17.69 -9.04
CA ALA A 134 13.53 -16.45 -9.30
C ALA A 134 15.00 -16.72 -9.62
N VAL A 135 15.72 -17.48 -8.79
CA VAL A 135 17.14 -17.77 -8.99
C VAL A 135 17.39 -18.64 -10.22
N ALA A 136 16.52 -19.62 -10.50
CA ALA A 136 16.63 -20.43 -11.71
C ALA A 136 16.48 -19.58 -12.97
N SER A 137 15.52 -18.64 -12.94
CA SER A 137 15.31 -17.71 -14.04
C SER A 137 16.44 -16.70 -14.18
N ALA A 138 17.06 -16.27 -13.07
CA ALA A 138 18.23 -15.39 -13.10
C ALA A 138 19.44 -16.07 -13.75
N ILE A 139 19.66 -17.36 -13.47
CA ILE A 139 20.72 -18.15 -14.11
C ILE A 139 20.44 -18.31 -15.61
N LYS A 140 19.20 -18.62 -16.01
CA LYS A 140 18.86 -18.97 -17.40
C LYS A 140 18.51 -17.78 -18.30
N GLY A 141 18.18 -16.61 -17.75
CA GLY A 141 17.75 -15.44 -18.51
C GLY A 141 16.28 -15.43 -18.94
N CYS A 142 15.51 -16.45 -18.55
CA CYS A 142 14.11 -16.59 -18.88
C CYS A 142 13.35 -17.28 -17.75
N ILE A 143 12.02 -17.18 -17.72
CA ILE A 143 11.21 -17.85 -16.69
C ILE A 143 11.49 -19.36 -16.76
N THR A 144 11.97 -19.94 -15.67
CA THR A 144 12.49 -21.32 -15.63
C THR A 144 11.90 -22.09 -14.45
N ASP A 145 11.59 -23.37 -14.65
CA ASP A 145 11.24 -24.26 -13.55
C ASP A 145 12.51 -24.62 -12.75
N PRO A 146 12.55 -24.37 -11.43
CA PRO A 146 13.74 -24.62 -10.62
C PRO A 146 14.21 -26.09 -10.64
N ARG A 147 13.32 -27.04 -10.94
CA ARG A 147 13.66 -28.47 -11.04
C ARG A 147 14.61 -28.76 -12.21
N ASP A 148 14.69 -27.86 -13.20
CA ASP A 148 15.63 -27.96 -14.31
C ASP A 148 17.10 -27.73 -13.87
N LEU A 149 17.33 -27.27 -12.63
CA LEU A 149 18.66 -27.10 -12.06
C LEU A 149 19.18 -28.32 -11.28
N GLY A 150 18.33 -29.35 -11.10
CA GLY A 150 18.60 -30.54 -10.29
C GLY A 150 17.81 -30.57 -8.98
N ASP A 151 18.33 -31.35 -8.03
CA ASP A 151 17.72 -31.53 -6.72
C ASP A 151 17.75 -30.24 -5.88
N TYR A 152 16.86 -30.16 -4.90
CA TYR A 152 16.81 -29.04 -3.96
C TYR A 152 18.12 -28.97 -3.14
N PRO A 153 18.71 -27.79 -2.93
CA PRO A 153 19.96 -27.66 -2.18
C PRO A 153 19.79 -28.13 -0.73
N GLU A 154 20.77 -28.87 -0.21
CA GLU A 154 20.89 -29.16 1.21
C GLU A 154 21.71 -28.08 1.91
N PHE A 155 21.20 -27.57 3.02
CA PHE A 155 21.90 -26.62 3.89
C PHE A 155 21.36 -26.73 5.31
N THR A 156 22.19 -26.34 6.27
CA THR A 156 21.81 -26.24 7.69
C THR A 156 21.70 -24.77 8.06
N LEU A 157 20.83 -24.49 9.02
CA LEU A 157 20.71 -23.16 9.62
C LEU A 157 21.41 -23.18 10.98
N PRO A 158 21.89 -22.03 11.47
CA PRO A 158 22.59 -21.99 12.74
C PRO A 158 21.58 -22.17 13.87
N GLU A 159 21.99 -22.82 14.97
CA GLU A 159 21.13 -22.97 16.15
C GLU A 159 20.82 -21.61 16.81
N LYS A 160 21.69 -20.61 16.61
CA LYS A 160 21.56 -19.26 17.14
C LYS A 160 21.85 -18.23 16.05
N TYR A 161 21.00 -17.21 15.96
CA TYR A 161 21.11 -16.14 14.98
C TYR A 161 21.85 -14.92 15.53
N LEU A 162 22.69 -14.29 14.69
CA LEU A 162 23.39 -13.03 14.97
C LEU A 162 22.77 -11.83 14.23
N PRO A 163 22.72 -10.62 14.81
CA PRO A 163 22.94 -10.32 16.22
C PRO A 163 21.70 -10.70 17.05
N GLY A 164 21.84 -10.70 18.36
CA GLY A 164 20.68 -10.78 19.25
C GLY A 164 20.01 -9.42 19.43
N ASP A 165 19.18 -9.32 20.47
CA ASP A 165 18.40 -8.12 20.80
C ASP A 165 19.25 -6.97 21.37
N GLU A 166 20.55 -7.18 21.63
CA GLU A 166 21.46 -6.15 22.16
C GLU A 166 21.59 -4.90 21.28
N ARG A 167 21.15 -4.97 20.02
CA ARG A 167 21.12 -3.83 19.09
C ARG A 167 19.81 -3.03 19.11
N ILE A 168 18.82 -3.45 19.89
CA ILE A 168 17.57 -2.70 20.07
C ILE A 168 17.83 -1.62 21.11
N GLU A 169 17.82 -0.36 20.67
CA GLU A 169 17.90 0.79 21.57
C GLU A 169 16.67 0.80 22.51
N GLN A 170 16.93 0.92 23.81
CA GLN A 170 15.87 0.98 24.81
C GLN A 170 15.19 2.36 24.79
N PRO A 171 13.87 2.43 24.99
CA PRO A 171 13.19 3.70 25.11
C PRO A 171 13.69 4.46 26.35
N TRP A 172 13.61 5.79 26.28
CA TRP A 172 13.84 6.66 27.44
C TRP A 172 12.78 6.40 28.53
N PRO A 173 13.06 6.75 29.80
CA PRO A 173 12.05 6.77 30.85
C PRO A 173 10.81 7.58 30.46
N VAL A 174 9.64 7.18 30.96
CA VAL A 174 8.35 7.81 30.58
C VAL A 174 8.28 9.30 30.93
N ASP A 175 9.00 9.71 31.96
CA ASP A 175 9.12 11.08 32.48
C ASP A 175 10.28 11.87 31.87
N ALA A 176 11.01 11.30 30.92
CA ALA A 176 12.11 12.01 30.27
C ALA A 176 11.58 13.15 29.39
N GLU A 177 12.04 14.38 29.65
CA GLU A 177 11.86 15.49 28.74
C GLU A 177 12.81 15.34 27.55
N VAL A 178 12.26 15.11 26.37
CA VAL A 178 13.03 14.95 25.12
C VAL A 178 12.62 16.02 24.13
N GLU A 179 13.59 16.79 23.66
CA GLU A 179 13.38 17.74 22.56
C GLU A 179 13.20 16.97 21.24
N ILE A 180 12.05 17.16 20.58
CA ILE A 180 11.79 16.57 19.26
C ILE A 180 12.27 17.55 18.18
N ILE A 181 13.43 17.26 17.60
CA ILE A 181 14.00 18.03 16.48
C ILE A 181 13.23 17.70 15.20
N ARG A 182 12.67 18.72 14.54
CA ARG A 182 11.88 18.58 13.32
C ARG A 182 12.55 19.27 12.13
N GLY A 183 12.66 18.57 11.01
CA GLY A 183 13.09 19.16 9.74
C GLY A 183 11.96 19.94 9.05
N PRO A 184 12.27 20.73 8.00
CA PRO A 184 11.29 21.57 7.29
C PRO A 184 10.16 20.78 6.61
N ASN A 185 10.34 19.47 6.41
CA ASN A 185 9.35 18.58 5.82
C ASN A 185 8.53 17.79 6.86
N ILE A 186 8.55 18.23 8.12
CA ILE A 186 7.68 17.71 9.18
C ILE A 186 6.69 18.82 9.53
N ALA A 187 5.47 18.71 8.98
CA ALA A 187 4.43 19.69 9.21
C ALA A 187 3.61 19.32 10.47
N PRO A 188 2.98 20.31 11.14
CA PRO A 188 1.98 20.03 12.17
C PRO A 188 0.85 19.14 11.65
N PHE A 189 0.27 18.36 12.55
CA PHE A 189 -0.91 17.57 12.22
C PHE A 189 -2.11 18.51 11.98
N PRO A 190 -2.92 18.30 10.93
CA PRO A 190 -4.06 19.18 10.64
C PRO A 190 -5.18 19.05 11.67
N ASP A 191 -5.84 20.16 11.97
CA ASP A 191 -7.05 20.17 12.79
C ASP A 191 -8.28 19.89 11.93
N PHE A 192 -9.21 19.10 12.47
CA PHE A 192 -10.45 18.74 11.80
C PHE A 192 -11.66 19.17 12.64
N GLU A 193 -12.67 19.71 11.98
CA GLU A 193 -13.93 20.07 12.62
C GLU A 193 -14.77 18.81 12.95
N SER A 194 -15.61 18.92 13.98
CA SER A 194 -16.61 17.91 14.34
C SER A 194 -17.63 17.70 13.22
N MET A 195 -18.26 16.53 13.18
CA MET A 195 -19.33 16.26 12.20
C MET A 195 -20.48 17.27 12.39
N PRO A 196 -20.92 17.97 11.33
CA PRO A 196 -22.03 18.92 11.41
C PRO A 196 -23.37 18.20 11.57
N GLU A 197 -24.40 18.92 12.03
CA GLU A 197 -25.78 18.38 12.12
C GLU A 197 -26.30 17.93 10.76
N THR A 198 -26.03 18.70 9.71
CA THR A 198 -26.31 18.34 8.32
C THR A 198 -25.03 18.49 7.53
N TRP A 199 -24.65 17.43 6.82
CA TRP A 199 -23.51 17.49 5.92
C TRP A 199 -23.98 17.82 4.51
N THR A 200 -23.30 18.79 3.87
CA THR A 200 -23.57 19.19 2.47
C THR A 200 -22.25 19.23 1.72
N GLY A 201 -22.22 18.69 0.51
CA GLY A 201 -21.02 18.68 -0.32
C GLY A 201 -21.28 18.25 -1.75
N LYS A 202 -20.19 18.05 -2.51
CA LYS A 202 -20.24 17.66 -3.92
C LYS A 202 -19.49 16.36 -4.17
N VAL A 203 -19.97 15.51 -5.09
CA VAL A 203 -19.23 14.34 -5.57
C VAL A 203 -18.05 14.80 -6.42
N MET A 204 -16.85 14.75 -5.88
CA MET A 204 -15.64 15.23 -6.58
C MET A 204 -14.96 14.16 -7.41
N LEU A 205 -15.25 12.88 -7.14
CA LEU A 205 -14.73 11.77 -7.93
C LEU A 205 -15.68 10.58 -7.87
N LYS A 206 -16.00 9.99 -9.03
CA LYS A 206 -16.65 8.67 -9.13
C LYS A 206 -15.67 7.66 -9.72
N VAL A 207 -15.48 6.54 -9.04
CA VAL A 207 -14.56 5.47 -9.46
C VAL A 207 -15.25 4.11 -9.43
N GLY A 208 -14.74 3.16 -10.21
CA GLY A 208 -15.24 1.79 -10.28
C GLY A 208 -14.78 0.91 -9.11
N ASP A 209 -14.76 -0.39 -9.35
CA ASP A 209 -14.38 -1.39 -8.36
C ASP A 209 -12.86 -1.46 -8.14
N ASN A 210 -12.45 -2.12 -7.06
CA ASN A 210 -11.08 -2.55 -6.80
C ASN A 210 -10.06 -1.41 -6.70
N ILE A 211 -10.51 -0.21 -6.32
CA ILE A 211 -9.64 0.94 -6.09
C ILE A 211 -8.70 0.65 -4.92
N THR A 212 -7.40 0.64 -5.20
CA THR A 212 -6.37 0.36 -4.20
C THR A 212 -5.98 1.62 -3.45
N THR A 213 -5.36 1.49 -2.27
CA THR A 213 -4.73 2.62 -1.59
C THR A 213 -3.60 3.26 -2.38
N ASP A 214 -2.96 2.53 -3.31
CA ASP A 214 -1.94 3.10 -4.21
C ASP A 214 -2.60 3.94 -5.32
N HIS A 215 -3.86 3.68 -5.70
CA HIS A 215 -4.64 4.58 -6.56
C HIS A 215 -5.05 5.87 -5.82
N ILE A 216 -5.48 5.75 -4.57
CA ILE A 216 -5.92 6.88 -3.73
C ILE A 216 -4.74 7.79 -3.36
N MET A 217 -3.63 7.19 -2.92
CA MET A 217 -2.45 7.90 -2.46
C MET A 217 -1.21 7.13 -2.91
N PRO A 218 -0.64 7.43 -4.08
CA PRO A 218 0.46 6.67 -4.65
C PRO A 218 1.71 6.65 -3.76
N ALA A 219 2.57 5.67 -3.98
CA ALA A 219 3.86 5.53 -3.30
C ALA A 219 5.01 6.06 -4.17
N GLY A 220 6.23 5.60 -3.89
CA GLY A 220 7.40 5.85 -4.73
C GLY A 220 8.26 7.00 -4.23
N ALA A 221 9.40 7.17 -4.91
CA ALA A 221 10.49 8.03 -4.46
C ALA A 221 10.14 9.51 -4.33
N LYS A 222 9.12 10.00 -5.06
CA LYS A 222 8.68 11.41 -4.99
C LYS A 222 7.72 11.68 -3.82
N ILE A 223 6.92 10.69 -3.43
CA ILE A 223 5.79 10.87 -2.51
C ILE A 223 6.14 10.37 -1.10
N LEU A 224 6.90 9.27 -0.99
CA LEU A 224 7.29 8.71 0.30
C LEU A 224 8.06 9.68 1.21
N PRO A 225 8.95 10.56 0.69
CA PRO A 225 9.59 11.57 1.52
C PRO A 225 8.59 12.52 2.19
N LEU A 226 7.41 12.73 1.62
CA LEU A 226 6.40 13.70 2.08
C LEU A 226 5.46 13.16 3.18
N ARG A 227 5.69 11.93 3.70
CA ARG A 227 4.80 11.27 4.67
C ARG A 227 4.49 12.09 5.93
N SER A 228 5.44 12.91 6.37
CA SER A 228 5.29 13.77 7.55
C SER A 228 4.83 15.19 7.20
N ASN A 229 4.51 15.45 5.93
CA ASN A 229 4.06 16.74 5.42
C ASN A 229 2.71 16.57 4.72
N ILE A 230 1.63 16.56 5.51
CA ILE A 230 0.28 16.34 5.01
C ILE A 230 -0.11 17.35 3.91
N PRO A 231 0.18 18.66 4.04
CA PRO A 231 -0.02 19.60 2.95
C PRO A 231 0.66 19.17 1.64
N ALA A 232 1.95 18.86 1.67
CA ALA A 232 2.71 18.52 0.46
C ALA A 232 2.31 17.15 -0.13
N ILE A 233 2.03 16.14 0.69
CA ILE A 233 1.63 14.83 0.19
C ILE A 233 0.21 14.85 -0.39
N SER A 234 -0.63 15.80 0.06
CA SER A 234 -2.02 15.91 -0.39
C SER A 234 -2.15 16.26 -1.87
N GLU A 235 -1.15 16.91 -2.47
CA GLU A 235 -1.09 17.19 -3.92
C GLU A 235 -1.18 15.93 -4.80
N TYR A 236 -0.87 14.76 -4.24
CA TYR A 236 -0.82 13.50 -4.97
C TYR A 236 -2.08 12.64 -4.77
N VAL A 237 -3.08 13.12 -4.02
CA VAL A 237 -4.34 12.40 -3.81
C VAL A 237 -5.02 12.18 -5.16
N PHE A 238 -5.30 10.91 -5.47
CA PHE A 238 -5.88 10.43 -6.73
C PHE A 238 -5.13 10.82 -8.02
N ALA A 239 -3.86 11.27 -7.96
CA ALA A 239 -3.11 11.73 -9.13
C ALA A 239 -2.94 10.66 -10.24
N SER A 240 -3.08 9.37 -9.91
CA SER A 240 -3.07 8.27 -10.89
C SER A 240 -4.41 8.05 -11.62
N ILE A 241 -5.49 8.66 -11.13
CA ILE A 241 -6.87 8.54 -11.65
C ILE A 241 -7.32 9.88 -12.25
N SER A 242 -7.11 10.98 -11.52
CA SER A 242 -7.44 12.34 -11.93
C SER A 242 -6.31 13.28 -11.51
N GLU A 243 -5.58 13.79 -12.49
CA GLU A 243 -4.45 14.70 -12.28
C GLU A 243 -4.88 16.00 -11.57
N PHE A 244 -6.11 16.45 -11.81
CA PHE A 244 -6.62 17.72 -11.29
C PHE A 244 -7.35 17.59 -9.94
N PHE A 245 -7.55 16.38 -9.41
CA PHE A 245 -8.35 16.16 -8.20
C PHE A 245 -7.93 17.04 -7.02
N ALA A 246 -6.62 17.13 -6.74
CA ALA A 246 -6.12 17.94 -5.62
C ALA A 246 -6.36 19.45 -5.85
N CYS A 247 -6.27 19.91 -7.10
CA CYS A 247 -6.56 21.29 -7.47
C CYS A 247 -8.05 21.61 -7.28
N ASP A 248 -8.93 20.77 -7.84
CA ASP A 248 -10.38 20.95 -7.79
C ASP A 248 -10.91 20.91 -6.35
N MET A 249 -10.36 20.02 -5.51
CA MET A 249 -10.71 19.96 -4.08
C MET A 249 -10.30 21.24 -3.33
N LYS A 250 -9.13 21.80 -3.62
CA LYS A 250 -8.69 23.06 -2.99
C LYS A 250 -9.55 24.23 -3.41
N GLU A 251 -9.96 24.29 -4.66
CA GLU A 251 -10.89 25.31 -5.14
C GLU A 251 -12.23 25.20 -4.41
N LEU A 252 -12.79 23.99 -4.32
CA LEU A 252 -14.04 23.73 -3.60
C LEU A 252 -13.95 24.15 -2.12
N THR A 253 -12.92 23.71 -1.41
CA THR A 253 -12.73 24.02 0.01
C THR A 253 -12.44 25.49 0.27
N SER A 254 -11.73 26.17 -0.63
CA SER A 254 -11.50 27.63 -0.53
C SER A 254 -12.80 28.42 -0.68
N ALA A 255 -13.79 27.86 -1.38
CA ALA A 255 -15.15 28.39 -1.46
C ALA A 255 -16.07 27.94 -0.30
N GLY A 256 -15.53 27.21 0.70
CA GLY A 256 -16.28 26.71 1.85
C GLY A 256 -17.05 25.40 1.62
N GLY A 257 -16.80 24.70 0.51
CA GLY A 257 -17.44 23.43 0.17
C GLY A 257 -16.67 22.20 0.66
N PHE A 258 -17.37 21.06 0.74
CA PHE A 258 -16.78 19.76 1.09
C PHE A 258 -16.98 18.72 -0.03
N GLY A 259 -16.03 17.80 -0.14
CA GLY A 259 -16.04 16.76 -1.18
C GLY A 259 -16.51 15.41 -0.68
N ALA A 260 -17.13 14.66 -1.58
CA ALA A 260 -17.39 13.23 -1.47
C ALA A 260 -16.69 12.44 -2.59
N VAL A 261 -16.40 11.17 -2.32
CA VAL A 261 -15.95 10.21 -3.33
C VAL A 261 -16.95 9.07 -3.42
N VAL A 262 -17.38 8.73 -4.63
CA VAL A 262 -18.27 7.60 -4.91
C VAL A 262 -17.46 6.46 -5.52
N GLY A 263 -17.66 5.24 -5.06
CA GLY A 263 -16.82 4.09 -5.44
C GLY A 263 -17.58 2.79 -5.64
N GLY A 264 -16.98 1.86 -6.38
CA GLY A 264 -17.50 0.51 -6.57
C GLY A 264 -17.17 -0.43 -5.40
N ASP A 265 -17.03 -1.71 -5.70
CA ASP A 265 -16.72 -2.76 -4.74
C ASP A 265 -15.24 -2.77 -4.33
N ASN A 266 -14.98 -3.30 -3.12
CA ASN A 266 -13.64 -3.52 -2.57
C ASN A 266 -12.78 -2.23 -2.55
N TYR A 267 -13.41 -1.10 -2.21
CA TYR A 267 -12.76 0.20 -2.22
C TYR A 267 -11.72 0.34 -1.11
N GLY A 268 -10.54 0.84 -1.47
CA GLY A 268 -9.41 1.06 -0.56
C GLY A 268 -8.59 -0.21 -0.26
N GLN A 269 -8.60 -1.20 -1.16
CA GLN A 269 -7.82 -2.42 -0.96
C GLN A 269 -6.29 -2.17 -1.00
N GLY A 270 -5.52 -3.11 -0.45
CA GLY A 270 -4.06 -3.07 -0.55
C GLY A 270 -3.36 -2.64 0.74
N SER A 271 -2.62 -1.53 0.72
CA SER A 271 -1.72 -1.15 1.83
C SER A 271 -2.48 -0.52 2.99
N SER A 272 -2.01 -0.68 4.23
CA SER A 272 -2.64 -0.12 5.43
C SER A 272 -2.47 1.39 5.62
N ARG A 273 -1.87 2.06 4.65
CA ARG A 273 -1.41 3.45 4.70
C ARG A 273 -2.55 4.42 5.03
N GLU A 274 -2.44 5.03 6.20
CA GLU A 274 -3.43 5.97 6.72
C GLU A 274 -3.55 7.27 5.89
N HIS A 275 -2.50 7.65 5.15
CA HIS A 275 -2.55 8.80 4.23
C HIS A 275 -3.58 8.67 3.11
N ALA A 276 -4.02 7.44 2.78
CA ALA A 276 -5.14 7.25 1.85
C ALA A 276 -6.50 7.73 2.42
N ALA A 277 -6.54 8.07 3.72
CA ALA A 277 -7.66 8.73 4.39
C ALA A 277 -7.27 10.15 4.85
N LEU A 278 -6.13 10.32 5.52
CA LEU A 278 -5.68 11.60 6.07
C LEU A 278 -5.48 12.69 5.01
N ALA A 279 -4.81 12.37 3.90
CA ALA A 279 -4.53 13.36 2.86
C ALA A 279 -5.80 13.79 2.08
N PRO A 280 -6.72 12.88 1.70
CA PRO A 280 -8.04 13.29 1.21
C PRO A 280 -8.82 14.13 2.22
N ARG A 281 -8.78 13.79 3.52
CA ARG A 281 -9.45 14.57 4.57
C ARG A 281 -8.91 15.99 4.64
N TYR A 282 -7.58 16.14 4.55
CA TYR A 282 -6.90 17.44 4.50
C TYR A 282 -7.36 18.29 3.32
N LEU A 283 -7.59 17.69 2.15
CA LEU A 283 -8.15 18.38 0.98
C LEU A 283 -9.64 18.70 1.11
N GLY A 284 -10.33 18.27 2.18
CA GLY A 284 -11.76 18.51 2.39
C GLY A 284 -12.70 17.39 1.97
N VAL A 285 -12.20 16.19 1.68
CA VAL A 285 -13.05 15.01 1.51
C VAL A 285 -13.58 14.58 2.87
N GLN A 286 -14.90 14.53 3.03
CA GLN A 286 -15.56 14.16 4.29
C GLN A 286 -16.50 12.95 4.17
N VAL A 287 -16.90 12.56 2.96
CA VAL A 287 -17.78 11.40 2.74
C VAL A 287 -17.17 10.46 1.70
N LYS A 288 -17.29 9.15 1.92
CA LYS A 288 -17.11 8.14 0.87
C LYS A 288 -18.34 7.24 0.82
N LEU A 289 -19.01 7.18 -0.32
CA LEU A 289 -20.19 6.36 -0.56
C LEU A 289 -19.85 5.29 -1.59
N VAL A 290 -19.77 4.02 -1.18
CA VAL A 290 -19.26 2.94 -2.04
C VAL A 290 -20.13 1.69 -1.99
N LYS A 291 -19.90 0.71 -2.88
CA LYS A 291 -20.58 -0.59 -2.77
C LYS A 291 -20.04 -1.39 -1.57
N SER A 292 -18.72 -1.48 -1.44
CA SER A 292 -18.06 -2.12 -0.28
C SER A 292 -16.66 -1.57 -0.02
N PHE A 293 -16.19 -1.70 1.23
CA PHE A 293 -14.85 -1.25 1.65
C PHE A 293 -13.92 -2.42 1.99
N ALA A 294 -12.63 -2.23 1.71
CA ALA A 294 -11.58 -3.01 2.38
C ALA A 294 -11.47 -2.61 3.86
N ARG A 295 -11.37 -3.61 4.75
CA ARG A 295 -11.46 -3.46 6.21
C ARG A 295 -10.56 -2.37 6.82
N ILE A 296 -9.26 -2.39 6.48
CA ILE A 296 -8.28 -1.46 7.08
C ILE A 296 -8.53 -0.03 6.62
N HIS A 297 -8.88 0.16 5.35
CA HIS A 297 -9.14 1.48 4.82
C HIS A 297 -10.38 2.11 5.47
N LYS A 298 -11.45 1.34 5.68
CA LYS A 298 -12.63 1.79 6.44
C LYS A 298 -12.27 2.31 7.84
N ALA A 299 -11.41 1.59 8.56
CA ALA A 299 -10.94 2.03 9.88
C ALA A 299 -10.15 3.35 9.81
N ASN A 300 -9.29 3.52 8.81
CA ASN A 300 -8.55 4.77 8.61
C ASN A 300 -9.48 5.96 8.30
N LEU A 301 -10.55 5.75 7.51
CA LEU A 301 -11.54 6.80 7.23
C LEU A 301 -12.17 7.31 8.53
N ILE A 302 -12.59 6.40 9.41
CA ILE A 302 -13.16 6.71 10.71
C ILE A 302 -12.18 7.50 11.57
N ASN A 303 -10.91 7.07 11.63
CA ASN A 303 -9.87 7.74 12.41
C ASN A 303 -9.67 9.22 12.04
N PHE A 304 -9.93 9.60 10.80
CA PHE A 304 -9.79 10.99 10.33
C PHE A 304 -11.13 11.67 10.05
N GLY A 305 -12.25 11.14 10.56
CA GLY A 305 -13.55 11.80 10.45
C GLY A 305 -14.14 11.79 9.04
N ILE A 306 -13.68 10.91 8.14
CA ILE A 306 -14.35 10.68 6.86
C ILE A 306 -15.46 9.66 7.08
N LEU A 307 -16.70 10.02 6.79
CA LEU A 307 -17.88 9.17 6.91
C LEU A 307 -17.85 8.06 5.85
N PRO A 308 -17.69 6.78 6.23
CA PRO A 308 -17.72 5.67 5.29
C PRO A 308 -19.14 5.12 5.19
N LEU A 309 -19.79 5.36 4.06
CA LEU A 309 -21.12 4.89 3.74
C LEU A 309 -21.05 3.78 2.68
N THR A 310 -21.94 2.80 2.82
CA THR A 310 -22.19 1.84 1.74
C THR A 310 -23.62 1.95 1.25
N PHE A 311 -23.85 1.76 -0.04
CA PHE A 311 -25.21 1.71 -0.57
C PHE A 311 -26.01 0.56 0.07
N VAL A 312 -27.31 0.78 0.32
CA VAL A 312 -28.24 -0.32 0.66
C VAL A 312 -28.49 -1.19 -0.56
N ASP A 313 -28.73 -0.56 -1.71
CA ASP A 313 -28.85 -1.19 -3.02
C ASP A 313 -27.62 -0.83 -3.87
N ALA A 314 -26.84 -1.82 -4.27
CA ALA A 314 -25.62 -1.59 -5.04
C ALA A 314 -25.89 -0.93 -6.40
N ASP A 315 -27.10 -1.06 -6.96
CA ASP A 315 -27.50 -0.44 -8.23
C ASP A 315 -27.68 1.08 -8.09
N ASP A 316 -27.88 1.61 -6.87
CA ASP A 316 -27.91 3.05 -6.61
C ASP A 316 -26.58 3.74 -6.93
N TYR A 317 -25.48 3.00 -7.01
CA TYR A 317 -24.20 3.50 -7.51
C TYR A 317 -24.32 4.13 -8.90
N GLU A 318 -25.16 3.57 -9.78
CA GLU A 318 -25.34 4.11 -11.14
C GLU A 318 -26.07 5.46 -11.15
N ARG A 319 -26.88 5.73 -10.12
CA ARG A 319 -27.69 6.95 -9.99
C ARG A 319 -26.90 8.15 -9.48
N VAL A 320 -25.69 7.95 -8.97
CA VAL A 320 -24.85 9.03 -8.43
C VAL A 320 -23.79 9.42 -9.45
N GLU A 321 -23.85 10.64 -9.96
CA GLU A 321 -22.89 11.15 -10.95
C GLU A 321 -21.79 12.00 -10.29
N GLN A 322 -20.63 12.07 -10.94
CA GLN A 322 -19.60 13.02 -10.54
C GLN A 322 -20.11 14.45 -10.77
N GLY A 323 -19.88 15.35 -9.80
CA GLY A 323 -20.39 16.71 -9.79
C GLY A 323 -21.75 16.89 -9.10
N ALA A 324 -22.44 15.79 -8.77
CA ALA A 324 -23.72 15.84 -8.05
C ALA A 324 -23.57 16.46 -6.66
N ASP A 325 -24.60 17.20 -6.25
CA ASP A 325 -24.72 17.73 -4.89
C ASP A 325 -25.28 16.67 -3.96
N LEU A 326 -24.68 16.56 -2.78
CA LEU A 326 -25.04 15.61 -1.74
C LEU A 326 -25.44 16.35 -0.46
N VAL A 327 -26.55 15.93 0.14
CA VAL A 327 -26.98 16.36 1.47
C VAL A 327 -27.27 15.15 2.33
N ILE A 328 -26.79 15.15 3.57
CA ILE A 328 -27.06 14.12 4.57
C ILE A 328 -27.63 14.83 5.82
N PRO A 329 -28.96 15.00 5.89
CA PRO A 329 -29.59 15.69 6.99
C PRO A 329 -29.49 14.89 8.29
N GLY A 330 -29.26 15.58 9.41
CA GLY A 330 -29.24 14.98 10.75
C GLY A 330 -28.12 13.97 10.99
N ILE A 331 -27.03 14.00 10.21
CA ILE A 331 -25.99 12.96 10.25
C ILE A 331 -25.30 12.85 11.62
N ARG A 332 -25.04 13.95 12.31
CA ARG A 332 -24.43 13.91 13.65
C ARG A 332 -25.34 13.18 14.64
N GLN A 333 -26.61 13.57 14.69
CA GLN A 333 -27.59 12.91 15.56
C GLN A 333 -27.78 11.45 15.17
N ALA A 334 -27.83 11.12 13.87
CA ALA A 334 -27.93 9.74 13.39
C ALA A 334 -26.75 8.85 13.86
N LEU A 335 -25.54 9.41 13.92
CA LEU A 335 -24.38 8.71 14.48
C LEU A 335 -24.58 8.45 15.98
N LEU A 336 -24.92 9.48 16.75
CA LEU A 336 -25.08 9.42 18.21
C LEU A 336 -26.25 8.54 18.66
N ASP A 337 -27.35 8.52 17.91
CA ASP A 337 -28.52 7.68 18.16
C ASP A 337 -28.33 6.22 17.74
N GLY A 338 -27.19 5.89 17.11
CA GLY A 338 -26.91 4.53 16.71
C GLY A 338 -27.67 4.06 15.47
N LEU A 339 -28.15 4.98 14.61
CA LEU A 339 -28.88 4.60 13.40
C LEU A 339 -28.01 3.74 12.47
N GLU A 340 -28.58 2.66 11.94
CA GLU A 340 -27.88 1.77 11.01
C GLU A 340 -27.98 2.23 9.56
N ARG A 341 -28.89 3.16 9.26
CA ARG A 341 -29.13 3.69 7.92
C ARG A 341 -29.37 5.19 7.96
N VAL A 342 -28.96 5.85 6.89
CA VAL A 342 -29.21 7.28 6.63
C VAL A 342 -29.66 7.48 5.20
N THR A 343 -30.35 8.60 4.97
CA THR A 343 -30.69 9.05 3.62
C THR A 343 -29.61 10.02 3.14
N VAL A 344 -29.05 9.75 1.97
CA VAL A 344 -28.21 10.68 1.22
C VAL A 344 -29.07 11.25 0.09
N GLU A 345 -29.31 12.54 0.09
CA GLU A 345 -30.00 13.23 -1.00
C GLU A 345 -29.00 13.57 -2.09
N VAL A 346 -29.18 12.98 -3.28
CA VAL A 346 -28.35 13.18 -4.47
C VAL A 346 -29.11 14.04 -5.45
N ASN A 347 -28.72 15.31 -5.61
CA ASN A 347 -29.48 16.32 -6.36
C ASN A 347 -30.98 16.35 -5.95
N GLY A 348 -31.25 16.21 -4.65
CA GLY A 348 -32.61 16.14 -4.09
C GLY A 348 -33.32 14.78 -4.23
N THR A 349 -32.70 13.79 -4.87
CA THR A 349 -33.24 12.43 -4.96
C THR A 349 -32.69 11.56 -3.82
N PRO A 350 -33.54 10.91 -3.01
CA PRO A 350 -33.07 10.11 -1.88
C PRO A 350 -32.41 8.80 -2.34
N VAL A 351 -31.27 8.51 -1.72
CA VAL A 351 -30.52 7.24 -1.82
C VAL A 351 -30.27 6.73 -0.40
N ALA A 352 -30.56 5.46 -0.14
CA ALA A 352 -30.37 4.88 1.19
C ALA A 352 -28.94 4.36 1.36
N ALA A 353 -28.30 4.71 2.46
CA ALA A 353 -26.95 4.27 2.80
C ALA A 353 -26.88 3.65 4.20
N VAL A 354 -25.93 2.75 4.38
CA VAL A 354 -25.69 2.00 5.62
C VAL A 354 -24.56 2.64 6.43
N LEU A 355 -24.79 2.76 7.74
CA LEU A 355 -23.83 3.11 8.78
C LEU A 355 -23.40 1.85 9.53
N ASP A 356 -22.56 1.02 8.91
CA ASP A 356 -21.98 -0.15 9.57
C ASP A 356 -20.83 0.28 10.49
N LEU A 357 -21.18 0.70 11.71
CA LEU A 357 -20.29 1.34 12.69
C LEU A 357 -20.58 0.84 14.10
N SER A 358 -19.52 0.57 14.86
CA SER A 358 -19.61 0.31 16.30
C SER A 358 -19.97 1.58 17.08
N PRO A 359 -20.46 1.47 18.34
CA PRO A 359 -20.71 2.64 19.19
C PRO A 359 -19.49 3.59 19.26
N ARG A 360 -18.30 3.04 19.47
CA ARG A 360 -17.05 3.84 19.52
C ARG A 360 -16.74 4.52 18.19
N HIS A 361 -16.97 3.87 17.05
CA HIS A 361 -16.75 4.50 15.74
C HIS A 361 -17.69 5.70 15.51
N ARG A 362 -18.91 5.64 16.03
CA ARG A 362 -19.90 6.72 15.92
C ARG A 362 -19.46 7.95 16.71
N GLU A 363 -18.99 7.77 17.94
CA GLU A 363 -18.44 8.85 18.76
C GLU A 363 -17.21 9.49 18.09
N ILE A 364 -16.31 8.67 17.55
CA ILE A 364 -15.12 9.15 16.83
C ILE A 364 -15.50 10.00 15.62
N LEU A 365 -16.46 9.54 14.81
CA LEU A 365 -16.94 10.29 13.65
C LEU A 365 -17.65 11.58 14.07
N ALA A 366 -18.49 11.54 15.11
CA ALA A 366 -19.17 12.71 15.64
C ALA A 366 -18.19 13.80 16.11
N ALA A 367 -17.08 13.41 16.74
CA ALA A 367 -16.00 14.30 17.15
C ALA A 367 -15.15 14.84 15.97
N GLY A 368 -15.35 14.34 14.75
CA GLY A 368 -14.55 14.72 13.57
C GLY A 368 -13.25 13.95 13.40
N GLY A 369 -13.04 12.89 14.18
CA GLY A 369 -11.87 12.02 14.11
C GLY A 369 -11.37 11.52 15.47
N LEU A 370 -10.47 10.54 15.43
CA LEU A 370 -10.00 9.83 16.63
C LEU A 370 -9.21 10.75 17.56
N LEU A 371 -8.39 11.65 17.01
CA LEU A 371 -7.61 12.59 17.82
C LEU A 371 -8.50 13.59 18.56
N ASN A 372 -9.57 14.07 17.92
CA ASN A 372 -10.54 14.97 18.57
C ASN A 372 -11.25 14.24 19.71
N TRP A 373 -11.77 13.03 19.43
CA TRP A 373 -12.40 12.19 20.44
C TRP A 373 -11.47 11.89 21.62
N ALA A 374 -10.19 11.56 21.35
CA ALA A 374 -9.20 11.27 22.39
C ALA A 374 -8.84 12.50 23.25
N ARG A 375 -8.98 13.72 22.70
CA ARG A 375 -8.82 14.99 23.43
C ARG A 375 -10.07 15.36 24.26
N GLY A 376 -11.20 14.68 24.06
CA GLY A 376 -12.49 15.02 24.66
C GLY A 376 -13.18 16.22 24.01
N ALA A 377 -12.90 16.47 22.72
CA ALA A 377 -13.45 17.58 21.94
C ALA A 377 -14.86 17.30 21.39
#